data_AF-A0A7Y6ZTH4-F1
#
_entry.id   AF-A0A7Y6ZTH4-F1
#
_cell.length_a   1.000
_cell.length_b   1.000
_cell.length_c   1.000
_cell.angle_alpha   90.00
_cell.angle_beta   90.00
_cell.angle_gamma   90.00
#
_symmetry.space_group_name_H-M   'P 1'
#
loop_
_entity.id
_entity.type
_entity.pdbx_description
1 polymer ?
#
loop_
_entity_poly.entity_id
_entity_poly.type
_entity_poly.pdbx_seq_one_letter_code
_entity_poly.pdbx_strand_id
1 'polypeptide(L)'
;MLNTICIKSIDEDAARRRIYQVLVDDAPLVDLFRDYEAQYSQRINGAYTDALSEKALQSELCTAGSRFMPLGCDCGVTECWFVTGEVLTFDEYVSWGRWENPYRDKRDQKSQGLFWSYKAFPDLVFDANQYKAAIARALKE
;
A
#
# COMPACT_ATOMS: atom_id res chain seq x y z
N MET A 1 -14.37 12.98 2.31
CA MET A 1 -14.32 12.36 3.65
C MET A 1 -12.86 12.04 3.90
N LEU A 2 -12.31 12.42 5.05
CA LEU A 2 -10.92 12.08 5.38
C LEU A 2 -10.92 10.73 6.08
N ASN A 3 -10.02 9.85 5.64
CA ASN A 3 -9.69 8.59 6.27
C ASN A 3 -8.78 8.83 7.47
N THR A 4 -8.81 7.89 8.40
CA THR A 4 -7.86 7.77 9.49
C THR A 4 -6.76 6.78 9.14
N ILE A 5 -5.54 7.01 9.63
CA ILE A 5 -4.39 6.13 9.43
C ILE A 5 -3.76 5.68 10.75
N CYS A 6 -3.46 4.39 10.84
CA CYS A 6 -2.62 3.80 11.86
C CYS A 6 -1.55 2.94 11.19
N ILE A 7 -0.31 3.06 11.67
CA ILE A 7 0.83 2.28 11.17
C ILE A 7 1.41 1.56 12.39
N LYS A 8 1.55 0.25 12.31
CA LYS A 8 2.04 -0.61 13.41
C LYS A 8 3.20 -1.47 12.92
N SER A 9 4.25 -1.60 13.71
CA SER A 9 5.27 -2.63 13.45
C SER A 9 4.67 -4.01 13.70
N ILE A 10 4.81 -4.95 12.77
CA ILE A 10 4.21 -6.28 12.90
C ILE A 10 5.23 -7.42 12.93
N ASP A 11 6.34 -7.30 12.22
CA ASP A 11 7.36 -8.35 12.15
C ASP A 11 8.65 -7.84 11.49
N GLU A 12 9.67 -8.70 11.48
CA GLU A 12 10.86 -8.56 10.65
C GLU A 12 10.74 -9.45 9.40
N ASP A 13 11.07 -8.92 8.22
CA ASP A 13 11.17 -9.73 7.00
C ASP A 13 12.30 -10.77 7.09
N ALA A 14 12.43 -11.64 6.07
CA ALA A 14 13.50 -12.65 6.03
C ALA A 14 14.93 -12.05 6.09
N ALA A 15 15.10 -10.76 5.81
CA ALA A 15 16.34 -10.01 5.91
C ALA A 15 16.45 -9.20 7.22
N ARG A 16 15.60 -9.45 8.21
CA ARG A 16 15.52 -8.75 9.50
C ARG A 16 15.19 -7.27 9.40
N ARG A 17 14.46 -6.86 8.37
CA ARG A 17 13.99 -5.49 8.22
C ARG A 17 12.61 -5.38 8.80
N ARG A 18 12.38 -4.33 9.59
CA ARG A 18 11.07 -4.07 10.18
C ARG A 18 10.04 -3.79 9.09
N ILE A 19 8.93 -4.53 9.17
CA ILE A 19 7.75 -4.38 8.32
C ILE A 19 6.63 -3.76 9.13
N TYR A 20 5.93 -2.85 8.46
CA TYR A 20 4.82 -2.11 9.05
C TYR A 20 3.51 -2.48 8.36
N GLN A 21 2.50 -2.74 9.16
CA GLN A 21 1.12 -2.85 8.71
C GLN A 21 0.47 -1.47 8.69
N VAL A 22 -0.34 -1.21 7.66
CA VAL A 22 -1.17 -0.01 7.57
C VAL A 22 -2.63 -0.38 7.79
N LEU A 23 -3.28 0.36 8.69
CA LEU A 23 -4.72 0.35 8.87
C LEU A 23 -5.29 1.70 8.43
N VAL A 24 -6.39 1.63 7.67
CA VAL A 24 -7.13 2.77 7.14
C VAL A 24 -8.56 2.64 7.62
N ASP A 25 -9.04 3.60 8.41
CA ASP A 25 -10.33 3.49 9.10
C ASP A 25 -10.48 2.19 9.88
N ASP A 26 -9.43 1.85 10.64
CA ASP A 26 -9.26 0.62 11.41
C ASP A 26 -9.29 -0.70 10.61
N ALA A 27 -9.41 -0.64 9.28
CA ALA A 27 -9.31 -1.79 8.39
C ALA A 27 -7.89 -1.98 7.84
N PRO A 28 -7.33 -3.20 7.85
CA PRO A 28 -6.04 -3.47 7.20
C PRO A 28 -6.08 -3.10 5.71
N LEU A 29 -5.05 -2.40 5.23
CA LEU A 29 -4.96 -2.00 3.81
C LEU A 29 -5.02 -3.20 2.86
N VAL A 30 -4.44 -4.33 3.28
CA VAL A 30 -4.50 -5.60 2.53
C VAL A 30 -5.93 -6.08 2.30
N ASP A 31 -6.84 -5.85 3.24
CA ASP A 31 -8.24 -6.25 3.13
C ASP A 31 -8.99 -5.34 2.15
N LEU A 32 -8.69 -4.03 2.14
CA LEU A 32 -9.24 -3.10 1.15
C LEU A 32 -8.87 -3.51 -0.28
N PHE A 33 -7.61 -3.90 -0.50
CA PHE A 33 -7.16 -4.42 -1.80
C PHE A 33 -7.80 -5.76 -2.14
N ARG A 34 -7.92 -6.67 -1.17
CA ARG A 34 -8.59 -7.96 -1.35
C ARG A 34 -10.03 -7.78 -1.81
N ASP A 35 -10.78 -6.90 -1.16
CA ASP A 35 -12.18 -6.63 -1.49
C ASP A 35 -12.32 -6.01 -2.88
N TYR A 36 -11.42 -5.08 -3.22
CA TYR A 36 -11.38 -4.50 -4.57
C TYR A 36 -11.05 -5.55 -5.63
N GLU A 37 -10.06 -6.41 -5.40
CA GLU A 37 -9.61 -7.40 -6.37
C GLU A 37 -10.58 -8.57 -6.56
N ALA A 38 -11.50 -8.80 -5.61
CA ALA A 38 -12.54 -9.82 -5.71
C ALA A 38 -13.40 -9.67 -6.98
N GLN A 39 -13.47 -8.46 -7.56
CA GLN A 39 -14.15 -8.22 -8.84
C GLN A 39 -13.46 -8.87 -10.05
N TYR A 40 -12.15 -9.14 -9.96
CA TYR A 40 -11.36 -9.69 -11.06
C TYR A 40 -11.19 -11.21 -10.98
N SER A 41 -11.23 -11.78 -9.78
CA SER A 41 -11.08 -13.22 -9.57
C SER A 41 -11.61 -13.65 -8.21
N GLN A 42 -12.23 -14.83 -8.16
CA GLN A 42 -12.57 -15.51 -6.90
C GLN A 42 -11.36 -16.09 -6.17
N ARG A 43 -10.21 -16.20 -6.86
CA ARG A 43 -8.91 -16.57 -6.29
C ARG A 43 -7.93 -15.43 -6.52
N ILE A 44 -7.48 -14.80 -5.44
CA ILE A 44 -6.39 -13.83 -5.51
C ILE A 44 -5.17 -14.56 -6.06
N ASN A 45 -4.69 -14.17 -7.23
CA ASN A 45 -3.45 -14.71 -7.79
C ASN A 45 -2.29 -13.92 -7.17
N GLY A 46 -1.71 -14.50 -6.11
CA GLY A 46 -0.67 -13.88 -5.27
C GLY A 46 -1.27 -13.34 -3.97
N ALA A 47 -1.01 -13.98 -2.84
CA ALA A 47 -1.46 -13.46 -1.55
C ALA A 47 -0.58 -12.25 -1.20
N TYR A 48 -1.21 -11.08 -1.10
CA TYR A 48 -0.53 -9.93 -0.54
C TYR A 48 -0.42 -10.09 0.98
N THR A 49 0.70 -9.63 1.50
CA THR A 49 0.95 -9.34 2.89
C THR A 49 1.45 -7.90 3.02
N ASP A 50 1.46 -7.39 4.25
CA ASP A 50 2.05 -6.10 4.60
C ASP A 50 3.53 -6.09 4.20
N ALA A 51 3.98 -5.04 3.53
CA ALA A 51 5.36 -4.90 3.03
C ALA A 51 5.92 -3.48 3.15
N LEU A 52 5.24 -2.60 3.89
CA LEU A 52 5.70 -1.23 4.10
C LEU A 52 7.00 -1.24 4.90
N SER A 53 8.06 -0.70 4.32
CA SER A 53 9.39 -0.69 4.93
C SER A 53 9.63 0.54 5.81
N GLU A 54 10.60 0.44 6.72
CA GLU A 54 11.06 1.60 7.50
C GLU A 54 11.57 2.74 6.60
N LYS A 55 12.27 2.41 5.51
CA LYS A 55 12.72 3.40 4.51
C LYS A 55 11.54 4.19 3.94
N ALA A 56 10.42 3.52 3.68
CA ALA A 56 9.22 4.17 3.18
C ALA A 56 8.69 5.19 4.21
N LEU A 57 8.63 4.83 5.49
CA LEU A 57 8.24 5.75 6.58
C LEU A 57 9.17 6.97 6.67
N GLN A 58 10.49 6.74 6.60
CA GLN A 58 11.50 7.78 6.78
C GLN A 58 11.59 8.76 5.60
N SER A 59 11.23 8.32 4.38
CA SER A 59 11.49 9.10 3.16
C SER A 59 10.31 9.14 2.20
N GLU A 60 9.87 8.00 1.68
CA GLU A 60 8.93 7.95 0.56
C GLU A 60 7.55 8.51 0.95
N LEU A 61 7.08 8.18 2.15
CA LEU A 61 5.82 8.68 2.70
C LEU A 61 5.85 10.19 3.05
N CYS A 62 7.04 10.75 3.22
CA CYS A 62 7.22 12.16 3.56
C CYS A 62 7.50 13.05 2.34
N THR A 63 7.58 12.48 1.14
CA THR A 63 8.03 13.18 -0.07
C THR A 63 6.92 13.22 -1.11
N ALA A 64 6.52 14.44 -1.52
CA ALA A 64 5.50 14.63 -2.54
C ALA A 64 5.91 14.01 -3.88
N GLY A 65 5.01 13.25 -4.51
CA GLY A 65 5.24 12.53 -5.77
C GLY A 65 6.05 11.25 -5.63
N SER A 66 6.53 10.89 -4.43
CA SER A 66 7.22 9.63 -4.23
C SER A 66 6.26 8.45 -4.31
N ARG A 67 6.77 7.34 -4.84
CA ARG A 67 6.09 6.05 -4.80
C ARG A 67 6.57 5.23 -3.61
N PHE A 68 5.68 4.43 -3.07
CA PHE A 68 5.94 3.52 -1.96
C PHE A 68 5.25 2.18 -2.21
N MET A 69 5.77 1.13 -1.56
CA MET A 69 5.23 -0.23 -1.65
C MET A 69 4.65 -0.65 -0.30
N PRO A 70 3.31 -0.53 -0.10
CA PRO A 70 2.71 -0.94 1.17
C PRO A 70 2.40 -2.44 1.23
N LEU A 71 2.22 -3.10 0.08
CA LEU A 71 1.83 -4.51 0.00
C LEU A 71 2.75 -5.27 -0.97
N GLY A 72 3.11 -6.47 -0.57
CA GLY A 72 4.00 -7.37 -1.32
C GLY A 72 3.54 -8.82 -1.21
N CYS A 73 4.16 -9.72 -1.97
CA CYS A 73 3.83 -11.14 -1.95
C CYS A 73 4.33 -11.79 -0.65
N ASP A 74 3.53 -12.69 -0.10
CA ASP A 74 3.90 -13.53 1.05
C ASP A 74 4.93 -14.64 0.73
N CYS A 75 5.34 -14.79 -0.54
CA CYS A 75 6.28 -15.83 -0.98
C CYS A 75 7.74 -15.62 -0.49
N GLY A 76 8.01 -14.50 0.19
CA GLY A 76 9.33 -14.15 0.72
C GLY A 76 10.31 -13.60 -0.32
N VAL A 77 9.90 -13.46 -1.59
CA VAL A 77 10.71 -12.86 -2.65
C VAL A 77 10.28 -11.40 -2.83
N THR A 78 11.20 -10.49 -2.53
CA THR A 78 10.99 -9.05 -2.76
C THR A 78 10.67 -8.80 -4.23
N GLU A 79 9.71 -7.91 -4.49
CA GLU A 79 9.26 -7.53 -5.84
C GLU A 79 8.63 -8.68 -6.66
N CYS A 80 8.31 -9.84 -6.07
CA CYS A 80 7.65 -10.93 -6.82
C CYS A 80 6.26 -10.52 -7.34
N TRP A 81 5.41 -10.03 -6.43
CA TRP A 81 4.13 -9.39 -6.72
C TRP A 81 3.94 -8.29 -5.67
N PHE A 82 3.63 -7.08 -6.10
CA PHE A 82 3.51 -5.96 -5.18
C PHE A 82 2.58 -4.87 -5.71
N VAL A 83 2.05 -4.10 -4.78
CA VAL A 83 1.27 -2.89 -5.07
C VAL A 83 2.13 -1.69 -4.71
N THR A 84 2.06 -0.66 -5.54
CA THR A 84 2.60 0.66 -5.24
C THR A 84 1.51 1.71 -5.23
N GLY A 85 1.69 2.71 -4.37
CA GLY A 85 0.91 3.95 -4.38
C GLY A 85 1.83 5.15 -4.60
N GLU A 86 1.25 6.29 -4.96
CA GLU A 86 1.92 7.58 -5.04
C GLU A 86 1.41 8.50 -3.92
N VAL A 87 2.31 9.23 -3.28
CA VAL A 87 1.96 10.23 -2.26
C VAL A 87 1.75 11.59 -2.91
N LEU A 88 0.56 12.15 -2.75
CA LEU A 88 0.25 13.52 -3.12
C LEU A 88 0.03 14.34 -1.84
N THR A 89 0.77 15.44 -1.69
CA THR A 89 0.66 16.30 -0.52
C THR A 89 -0.01 17.61 -0.88
N PHE A 90 -0.94 18.02 -0.05
CA PHE A 90 -1.61 19.32 -0.07
C PHE A 90 -1.42 19.99 1.30
N ASP A 91 -1.85 21.25 1.44
CA ASP A 91 -1.60 22.01 2.67
C ASP A 91 -2.19 21.33 3.91
N GLU A 92 -3.43 20.83 3.81
CA GLU A 92 -4.17 20.26 4.95
C GLU A 92 -4.35 18.74 4.88
N TYR A 93 -4.04 18.12 3.74
CA TYR A 93 -4.28 16.68 3.54
C TYR A 93 -3.20 16.00 2.70
N VAL A 94 -3.07 14.70 2.88
CA VAL A 94 -2.21 13.81 2.09
C VAL A 94 -3.10 12.77 1.42
N SER A 95 -2.93 12.58 0.11
CA SER A 95 -3.65 11.55 -0.65
C SER A 95 -2.67 10.45 -1.07
N TRP A 96 -3.07 9.20 -0.85
CA TRP A 96 -2.45 8.02 -1.46
C TRP A 96 -3.33 7.54 -2.59
N GLY A 97 -2.77 7.53 -3.79
CA GLY A 97 -3.52 7.21 -4.99
C GLY A 97 -2.63 6.61 -6.07
N ARG A 98 -3.14 6.63 -7.31
CA ARG A 98 -2.41 6.15 -8.50
C ARG A 98 -1.80 4.76 -8.28
N TRP A 99 -2.64 3.93 -7.69
CA TRP A 99 -2.33 2.56 -7.34
C TRP A 99 -1.98 1.75 -8.58
N GLU A 100 -0.99 0.88 -8.42
CA GLU A 100 -0.53 0.02 -9.51
C GLU A 100 0.06 -1.27 -8.95
N ASN A 101 -0.28 -2.39 -9.58
CA ASN A 101 0.57 -3.59 -9.56
C ASN A 101 1.21 -3.74 -10.95
N PRO A 102 2.55 -3.57 -11.08
CA PRO A 102 3.24 -3.57 -12.37
C PRO A 102 3.07 -4.85 -13.20
N TYR A 103 2.71 -5.96 -12.55
CA TYR A 103 2.48 -7.25 -13.20
C TYR A 103 1.01 -7.46 -13.63
N ARG A 104 0.10 -6.54 -13.24
CA ARG A 104 -1.34 -6.58 -13.54
C ARG A 104 -1.82 -5.47 -14.48
N ASP A 105 -0.98 -4.52 -14.90
CA ASP A 105 -1.39 -3.49 -15.88
C ASP A 105 -1.11 -3.89 -17.35
N LYS A 106 -1.02 -5.21 -17.63
CA LYS A 106 -0.71 -5.73 -18.97
C LYS A 106 -1.96 -5.94 -19.80
N ARG A 107 -2.47 -4.85 -20.40
CA ARG A 107 -3.73 -4.86 -21.19
C ARG A 107 -3.72 -5.86 -22.34
N ASP A 108 -2.58 -6.04 -23.00
CA ASP A 108 -2.34 -7.00 -24.08
C ASP A 108 -2.44 -8.47 -23.61
N GLN A 109 -2.31 -8.71 -22.29
CA GLN A 109 -2.36 -10.04 -21.66
C GLN A 109 -3.66 -10.25 -20.86
N LYS A 110 -4.72 -9.49 -21.16
CA LYS A 110 -6.03 -9.64 -20.52
C LYS A 110 -6.59 -11.07 -20.63
N SER A 111 -6.38 -11.74 -21.76
CA SER A 111 -6.83 -13.13 -21.98
C SER A 111 -6.13 -14.14 -21.05
N GLN A 112 -4.99 -13.77 -20.47
CA GLN A 112 -4.24 -14.59 -19.50
C GLN A 112 -4.59 -14.22 -18.04
N GLY A 113 -5.57 -13.33 -17.82
CA GLY A 113 -5.94 -12.87 -16.49
C GLY A 113 -4.92 -11.92 -15.85
N LEU A 114 -4.05 -11.30 -16.65
CA LEU A 114 -2.99 -10.39 -16.18
C LEU A 114 -3.33 -8.90 -16.34
N PHE A 115 -4.60 -8.57 -16.57
CA PHE A 115 -5.07 -7.19 -16.65
C PHE A 115 -6.09 -6.87 -15.56
N TRP A 116 -5.61 -6.36 -14.42
CA TRP A 116 -6.44 -5.79 -13.34
C TRP A 116 -6.08 -4.31 -13.23
N SER A 117 -7.08 -3.44 -13.43
CA SER A 117 -6.84 -1.99 -13.41
C SER A 117 -7.13 -1.45 -12.03
N TYR A 118 -6.16 -0.80 -11.39
CA TYR A 118 -6.34 -0.19 -10.07
C TYR A 118 -6.81 1.27 -10.16
N LYS A 119 -7.10 1.78 -11.35
CA LYS A 119 -7.57 3.17 -11.56
C LYS A 119 -8.92 3.46 -10.91
N ALA A 120 -9.71 2.44 -10.61
CA ALA A 120 -10.98 2.57 -9.90
C ALA A 120 -10.85 2.24 -8.39
N PHE A 121 -9.67 1.85 -7.92
CA PHE A 121 -9.41 1.79 -6.48
C PHE A 121 -9.36 3.23 -5.96
N PRO A 122 -10.10 3.56 -4.89
CA PRO A 122 -10.21 4.94 -4.43
C PRO A 122 -8.88 5.47 -3.91
N ASP A 123 -8.68 6.77 -4.09
CA ASP A 123 -7.65 7.49 -3.35
C ASP A 123 -8.00 7.46 -1.85
N LEU A 124 -6.98 7.25 -1.02
CA LEU A 124 -7.09 7.28 0.44
C LEU A 124 -6.56 8.63 0.91
N VAL A 125 -7.40 9.42 1.57
CA VAL A 125 -7.11 10.83 1.86
C VAL A 125 -7.07 11.06 3.36
N PHE A 126 -5.96 11.55 3.88
CA PHE A 126 -5.73 11.71 5.31
C PHE A 126 -5.56 13.17 5.68
N ASP A 127 -5.95 13.55 6.90
CA ASP A 127 -5.51 14.81 7.51
C ASP A 127 -3.98 14.83 7.62
N ALA A 128 -3.35 15.94 7.22
CA ALA A 128 -1.89 16.02 7.14
C ALA A 128 -1.20 15.92 8.52
N ASN A 129 -1.83 16.41 9.59
CA ASN A 129 -1.25 16.35 10.94
C ASN A 129 -1.39 14.96 11.52
N GLN A 130 -2.55 14.33 11.36
CA GLN A 130 -2.78 12.94 11.75
C GLN A 130 -1.78 12.01 11.03
N TYR A 131 -1.61 12.20 9.73
CA TYR A 131 -0.71 11.39 8.90
C TYR A 131 0.74 11.45 9.40
N LYS A 132 1.26 12.67 9.61
CA LYS A 132 2.61 12.88 10.15
C LYS A 132 2.78 12.27 11.55
N ALA A 133 1.76 12.40 12.41
CA ALA A 133 1.77 11.82 13.74
C ALA A 133 1.81 10.28 13.71
N ALA A 134 1.08 9.65 12.79
CA ALA A 134 1.08 8.19 12.61
C ALA A 134 2.46 7.67 12.19
N ILE A 135 3.12 8.32 11.23
CA ILE A 135 4.50 7.99 10.81
C ILE A 135 5.47 8.15 11.99
N ALA A 136 5.43 9.30 12.67
CA ALA A 136 6.33 9.60 13.77
C ALA A 136 6.16 8.65 14.98
N ARG A 137 4.94 8.13 15.20
CA ARG A 137 4.68 7.10 16.21
C ARG A 137 5.28 5.76 15.79
N ALA A 138 5.03 5.31 14.56
CA ALA A 138 5.52 4.03 14.06
C ALA A 138 7.06 3.95 14.08
N LEU A 139 7.76 5.05 13.78
CA LEU A 139 9.23 5.10 13.83
C LEU A 139 9.82 5.05 15.26
N LYS A 140 9.00 5.16 16.31
CA LYS A 140 9.45 5.10 17.72
C LYS A 140 9.18 3.75 18.40
N GLU A 141 8.33 2.92 17.80
CA GLU A 141 8.06 1.54 18.24
C GLU A 141 9.28 0.64 18.00
#